data_AF-A0A1M6IKU8-F1
#
_entry.id   AF-A0A1M6IKU8-F1
#
_cell.length_a   1.000
_cell.length_b   1.000
_cell.length_c   1.000
_cell.angle_alpha   90.00
_cell.angle_beta   90.00
_cell.angle_gamma   90.00
#
_symmetry.space_group_name_H-M   'P 1'
#
loop_
_entity.id
_entity.type
_entity.pdbx_description
1 polymer ?
#
loop_
_entity_poly.entity_id
_entity_poly.type
_entity_poly.pdbx_seq_one_letter_code
_entity_poly.pdbx_strand_id
1 'polypeptide(L)'
;MTKKNIWVFHHYATPPTMNGFTRPFNFAINMKAEGYKTTVFAASYLHFSDKNLIEDGNAYTVENQSGIDFVFVNTPSSAKSILARVKNMLAYYVRLFSVTKKYIGKPELFIET
;
A
#
# COMPACT_ATOMS: atom_id res chain seq x y z
N MET A 1 -18.47 -16.78 -5.34
CA MET A 1 -17.14 -17.18 -4.84
C MET A 1 -16.12 -16.22 -5.41
N THR A 2 -15.33 -15.53 -4.57
CA THR A 2 -14.21 -14.69 -5.04
C THR A 2 -13.21 -15.57 -5.77
N LYS A 3 -12.87 -15.22 -7.02
CA LYS A 3 -12.04 -16.07 -7.89
C LYS A 3 -10.66 -16.30 -7.28
N LYS A 4 -9.95 -15.21 -6.94
CA LYS A 4 -8.59 -15.20 -6.37
C LYS A 4 -8.28 -13.93 -5.58
N ASN A 5 -7.26 -13.99 -4.72
CA ASN A 5 -6.71 -12.83 -4.00
C ASN A 5 -5.50 -12.24 -4.77
N ILE A 6 -5.56 -10.95 -5.10
CA ILE A 6 -4.49 -10.23 -5.80
C ILE A 6 -3.91 -9.16 -4.86
N TRP A 7 -2.60 -9.19 -4.70
CA TRP A 7 -1.88 -8.15 -3.97
C TRP A 7 -1.07 -7.29 -4.93
N VAL A 8 -1.23 -5.98 -4.79
CA VAL A 8 -0.51 -4.97 -5.57
C VAL A 8 0.44 -4.26 -4.64
N PHE A 9 1.72 -4.26 -4.95
CA PHE A 9 2.75 -3.58 -4.18
C PHE A 9 3.19 -2.35 -4.95
N HIS A 10 3.01 -1.18 -4.36
CA HIS A 10 3.45 0.05 -4.98
C HIS A 10 3.70 1.10 -3.89
N HIS A 11 4.97 1.47 -3.72
CA HIS A 11 5.44 2.30 -2.61
C HIS A 11 4.65 3.61 -2.45
N TYR A 12 4.31 4.26 -3.56
CA TYR A 12 3.61 5.55 -3.59
C TYR A 12 2.12 5.45 -3.95
N ALA A 13 1.50 4.28 -3.81
CA ALA A 13 0.11 4.10 -4.20
C ALA A 13 -0.82 4.83 -3.23
N THR A 14 -1.86 5.46 -3.76
CA THR A 14 -2.91 6.04 -2.93
C THR A 14 -4.29 5.77 -3.52
N PRO A 15 -5.33 5.75 -2.68
CA PRO A 15 -6.68 5.91 -3.16
C PRO A 15 -6.84 7.31 -3.81
N PRO A 16 -7.82 7.49 -4.71
CA PRO A 16 -8.09 8.78 -5.36
C PRO A 16 -8.44 9.92 -4.39
N THR A 17 -8.74 9.60 -3.12
CA THR A 17 -9.00 10.55 -2.04
C THR A 17 -7.72 11.16 -1.44
N MET A 18 -6.54 10.66 -1.81
CA MET A 18 -5.24 11.14 -1.30
C MET A 18 -4.26 11.46 -2.43
N ASN A 19 -3.37 12.43 -2.20
CA ASN A 19 -2.36 12.84 -3.16
C ASN A 19 -1.28 11.75 -3.32
N GLY A 20 -1.24 11.12 -4.49
CA GLY A 20 -0.30 10.06 -4.84
C GLY A 20 -0.63 9.41 -6.19
N PHE A 21 -0.13 8.20 -6.42
CA PHE A 21 -0.40 7.50 -7.67
C PHE A 21 -1.61 6.58 -7.56
N THR A 22 -2.60 6.83 -8.42
CA THR A 22 -3.89 6.14 -8.44
C THR A 22 -3.94 4.97 -9.43
N ARG A 23 -2.88 4.72 -10.22
CA ARG A 23 -2.84 3.59 -11.16
C ARG A 23 -3.07 2.24 -10.47
N PRO A 24 -2.47 1.94 -9.30
CA PRO A 24 -2.76 0.72 -8.55
C PRO A 24 -4.23 0.61 -8.12
N PHE A 25 -4.87 1.74 -7.77
CA PHE A 25 -6.31 1.77 -7.47
C PHE A 25 -7.15 1.41 -8.69
N ASN A 26 -6.88 2.01 -9.85
CA ASN A 26 -7.62 1.74 -11.09
C ASN A 26 -7.49 0.27 -11.50
N PHE A 27 -6.28 -0.28 -11.39
CA PHE A 27 -6.04 -1.71 -11.61
C PHE A 27 -6.86 -2.56 -10.62
N ALA A 28 -6.81 -2.23 -9.33
CA ALA A 28 -7.50 -2.97 -8.29
C ALA A 28 -9.03 -2.97 -8.46
N ILE A 29 -9.62 -1.84 -8.89
CA ILE A 29 -11.05 -1.70 -9.20
C ILE A 29 -11.44 -2.55 -10.39
N ASN A 30 -10.65 -2.54 -11.48
CA ASN A 30 -10.93 -3.36 -12.66
C ASN A 30 -10.89 -4.85 -12.32
N MET A 31 -9.90 -5.29 -11.54
CA MET A 31 -9.84 -6.69 -11.08
C MET A 31 -11.00 -7.04 -10.15
N LYS A 32 -11.43 -6.11 -9.29
CA LYS A 32 -12.61 -6.32 -8.45
C LYS A 32 -13.86 -6.54 -9.28
N ALA A 33 -14.06 -5.76 -10.35
CA ALA A 33 -15.19 -5.94 -11.27
C ALA A 33 -15.23 -7.35 -11.92
N GLU A 34 -14.06 -7.96 -12.13
CA GLU A 34 -13.91 -9.33 -12.64
C GLU A 34 -14.11 -10.44 -11.58
N GLY A 35 -14.38 -10.05 -10.32
CA GLY A 35 -14.65 -10.96 -9.20
C GLY A 35 -13.44 -11.34 -8.35
N TYR A 36 -12.32 -10.62 -8.47
CA TYR A 36 -11.14 -10.79 -7.64
C TYR A 36 -11.21 -9.96 -6.36
N LYS A 37 -10.58 -10.44 -5.28
CA LYS A 37 -10.33 -9.61 -4.08
C LYS A 37 -8.96 -8.97 -4.22
N THR A 38 -8.89 -7.65 -4.18
CA THR A 38 -7.67 -6.88 -4.36
C THR A 38 -7.27 -6.13 -3.10
N THR A 39 -5.98 -6.15 -2.79
CA THR A 39 -5.37 -5.38 -1.71
C THR A 39 -4.14 -4.66 -2.25
N VAL A 40 -4.05 -3.35 -2.01
CA VAL A 40 -2.91 -2.53 -2.41
C VAL A 40 -2.06 -2.24 -1.18
N PHE A 41 -0.76 -2.47 -1.26
CA PHE A 41 0.20 -2.15 -0.20
C PHE A 41 1.04 -0.95 -0.64
N ALA A 42 1.17 0.03 0.25
CA ALA A 42 1.88 1.29 0.00
C ALA A 42 2.58 1.80 1.26
N ALA A 43 3.45 2.80 1.13
CA ALA A 43 4.10 3.44 2.27
C ALA A 43 3.13 4.39 2.99
N SER A 44 3.15 4.39 4.33
CA SER A 44 2.34 5.29 5.15
C SER A 44 2.71 6.77 5.02
N TYR A 45 3.95 7.07 4.64
CA TYR A 45 4.37 8.44 4.40
C TYR A 45 4.00 8.87 2.98
N LEU A 46 3.06 9.80 2.89
CA LEU A 46 2.55 10.37 1.65
C LEU A 46 3.47 11.49 1.16
N HIS A 47 4.36 11.15 0.23
CA HIS A 47 5.40 12.06 -0.27
C HIS A 47 4.86 13.41 -0.80
N PHE A 48 3.71 13.39 -1.48
CA PHE A 48 3.12 14.58 -2.10
C PHE A 48 2.35 15.48 -1.12
N SER A 49 2.18 15.07 0.13
CA SER A 49 1.46 15.85 1.16
C SER A 49 2.24 16.03 2.45
N ASP A 50 3.49 15.54 2.50
CA ASP A 50 4.35 15.54 3.69
C ASP A 50 3.61 15.08 4.97
N LYS A 51 2.82 14.02 4.81
CA LYS A 51 1.98 13.46 5.88
C LYS A 51 2.33 12.01 6.12
N ASN A 52 2.46 11.60 7.38
CA ASN A 52 2.50 10.19 7.73
C ASN A 52 1.12 9.74 8.22
N LEU A 53 0.61 8.63 7.67
CA LEU A 53 -0.67 8.06 8.07
C LEU A 53 -0.58 7.28 9.39
N ILE A 54 0.64 6.99 9.87
CA ILE A 54 0.88 6.21 11.08
C ILE A 54 1.83 6.99 12.00
N GLU A 55 1.32 7.38 13.16
CA GLU A 55 2.09 8.08 14.22
C GLU A 55 2.06 7.33 15.56
N ASP A 56 1.18 6.35 15.70
CA ASP A 56 0.93 5.57 16.91
C ASP A 56 1.86 4.34 17.07
N GLY A 57 2.81 4.16 16.16
CA GLY A 57 3.77 3.05 16.17
C GLY A 57 3.23 1.73 15.60
N ASN A 58 2.00 1.69 15.10
CA ASN A 58 1.47 0.50 14.45
C ASN A 58 2.30 0.08 13.22
N ALA A 59 2.31 -1.22 12.91
CA ALA A 59 3.10 -1.74 11.78
C ALA A 59 2.50 -1.34 10.42
N TYR A 60 1.17 -1.22 10.36
CA TYR A 60 0.41 -0.78 9.20
C TYR A 60 -0.93 -0.20 9.63
N THR A 61 -1.58 0.55 8.73
CA THR A 61 -3.00 0.93 8.83
C THR A 61 -3.71 0.49 7.56
N VAL A 62 -5.03 0.34 7.61
CA VAL A 62 -5.86 -0.10 6.48
C VAL A 62 -6.93 0.93 6.20
N GLU A 63 -6.98 1.39 4.96
CA GLU A 63 -8.01 2.27 4.44
C GLU A 63 -8.80 1.53 3.37
N ASN A 64 -10.13 1.52 3.45
CA ASN A 64 -10.96 0.93 2.41
C ASN A 64 -11.54 2.01 1.51
N GLN A 65 -11.18 1.97 0.23
CA GLN A 65 -11.78 2.86 -0.77
C GLN A 65 -12.51 2.04 -1.82
N SER A 66 -13.83 2.25 -1.92
CA SER A 66 -14.67 1.56 -2.92
C SER A 66 -14.53 0.02 -2.85
N GLY A 67 -14.32 -0.53 -1.65
CA GLY A 67 -14.11 -1.96 -1.42
C GLY A 67 -12.74 -2.49 -1.84
N ILE A 68 -11.75 -1.61 -2.01
CA ILE A 68 -10.33 -1.95 -2.19
C ILE A 68 -9.59 -1.60 -0.89
N ASP A 69 -8.93 -2.59 -0.30
CA ASP A 69 -8.12 -2.39 0.90
C ASP A 69 -6.76 -1.78 0.51
N PHE A 70 -6.45 -0.61 1.06
CA PHE A 70 -5.13 0.01 1.04
C PHE A 70 -4.43 -0.22 2.37
N VAL A 71 -3.43 -1.08 2.37
CA VAL A 71 -2.59 -1.39 3.51
C VAL A 71 -1.36 -0.50 3.46
N PHE A 72 -1.37 0.55 4.27
CA PHE A 72 -0.25 1.47 4.41
C PHE A 72 0.75 0.92 5.42
N VAL A 73 1.93 0.53 4.96
CA VAL A 73 3.04 0.03 5.77
C VAL A 73 3.75 1.21 6.42
N ASN A 74 3.97 1.12 7.74
CA ASN A 74 4.67 2.16 8.49
C ASN A 74 6.06 2.41 7.91
N THR A 75 6.33 3.65 7.51
CA THR A 75 7.62 4.10 6.98
C THR A 75 8.04 5.42 7.63
N PRO A 76 9.35 5.68 7.80
CA PRO A 76 9.84 6.95 8.33
C PRO A 76 9.60 8.10 7.34
N SER A 77 9.49 9.34 7.79
CA SER A 77 9.35 10.50 6.88
C SER A 77 10.50 10.58 5.85
N SER A 78 10.16 10.97 4.62
CA SER A 78 11.13 11.23 3.54
C SER A 78 11.32 12.72 3.19
N ALA A 79 10.77 13.64 4.00
CA ALA A 79 10.79 15.08 3.74
C ALA A 79 12.20 15.70 3.71
N LYS A 80 13.10 15.19 4.55
CA LYS A 80 14.33 15.91 4.94
C LYS A 80 15.46 15.84 3.92
N SER A 81 15.59 14.75 3.16
CA SER A 81 16.72 14.56 2.23
C SER A 81 16.53 13.37 1.28
N ILE A 82 17.37 13.29 0.25
CA ILE A 82 17.46 12.11 -0.63
C ILE A 82 17.78 10.85 0.18
N LEU A 83 18.67 10.95 1.17
CA LEU A 83 18.97 9.83 2.08
C LEU A 83 17.74 9.41 2.89
N ALA A 84 16.87 10.34 3.29
CA ALA A 84 15.61 10.02 3.95
C ALA A 84 14.65 9.26 3.02
N ARG A 85 14.65 9.57 1.71
CA ARG A 85 13.88 8.79 0.70
C ARG A 85 14.39 7.36 0.59
N VAL A 86 15.71 7.16 0.50
CA VAL A 86 16.31 5.83 0.46
C VAL A 86 15.96 5.04 1.71
N LYS A 87 16.07 5.65 2.90
CA LYS A 87 15.66 5.02 4.17
C LYS A 87 14.18 4.65 4.19
N ASN A 88 13.31 5.51 3.69
CA ASN A 88 11.88 5.23 3.59
C ASN A 88 11.60 4.04 2.67
N MET A 89 12.17 4.02 1.46
CA MET A 89 11.98 2.92 0.51
C MET A 89 12.52 1.59 1.07
N LEU A 90 13.72 1.59 1.65
CA LEU A 90 14.27 0.38 2.29
C LEU A 90 13.38 -0.09 3.45
N ALA A 91 12.91 0.82 4.30
CA ALA A 91 12.01 0.49 5.39
C ALA A 91 10.70 -0.11 4.88
N TYR A 92 10.14 0.44 3.79
CA TYR A 92 8.95 -0.10 3.14
C TYR A 92 9.17 -1.56 2.70
N TYR A 93 10.20 -1.82 1.90
CA TYR A 93 10.47 -3.17 1.38
C TYR A 93 10.70 -4.19 2.50
N VAL A 94 11.49 -3.84 3.52
CA VAL A 94 11.75 -4.74 4.66
C VAL A 94 10.47 -5.01 5.46
N ARG A 95 9.68 -3.97 5.75
CA ARG A 95 8.46 -4.09 6.58
C ARG A 95 7.30 -4.70 5.82
N LEU A 96 7.23 -4.52 4.49
CA LEU A 96 6.20 -5.08 3.62
C LEU A 96 6.10 -6.60 3.81
N PHE A 97 7.21 -7.32 3.81
CA PHE A 97 7.22 -8.78 4.04
C PHE A 97 6.74 -9.17 5.44
N SER A 98 6.95 -8.33 6.45
CA SER A 98 6.42 -8.57 7.81
C SER A 98 4.91 -8.31 7.87
N VAL A 99 4.46 -7.21 7.26
CA VAL A 99 3.04 -6.82 7.21
C VAL A 99 2.23 -7.83 6.42
N THR A 100 2.69 -8.23 5.25
CA THR A 100 2.03 -9.25 4.40
C THR A 100 1.88 -10.59 5.10
N LYS A 101 2.85 -11.02 5.92
CA LYS A 101 2.72 -12.24 6.75
C LYS A 101 1.64 -12.11 7.84
N LYS A 102 1.41 -10.89 8.35
CA LYS A 102 0.37 -10.59 9.35
C LYS A 102 -0.99 -10.35 8.73
N TYR A 103 -1.03 -9.84 7.49
CA TYR A 103 -2.25 -9.54 6.78
C TYR A 103 -2.90 -10.86 6.33
N ILE A 104 -4.12 -11.13 6.81
CA ILE A 104 -4.80 -12.42 6.60
C ILE A 104 -5.09 -12.61 5.11
N GLY A 105 -4.54 -13.68 4.54
CA GLY A 105 -4.77 -14.11 3.16
C GLY A 105 -3.47 -14.51 2.48
N LYS A 106 -3.50 -15.57 1.68
CA LYS A 106 -2.42 -15.87 0.74
C LYS A 106 -2.82 -15.30 -0.61
N PRO A 107 -2.03 -14.40 -1.22
CA PRO A 107 -2.28 -13.98 -2.59
C PRO A 107 -1.94 -15.12 -3.54
N GLU A 108 -2.66 -15.17 -4.64
CA GLU A 108 -2.36 -16.07 -5.75
C GLU A 108 -1.61 -15.34 -6.87
N LEU A 109 -1.58 -14.00 -6.82
CA LEU A 109 -0.83 -13.15 -7.74
C LEU A 109 -0.29 -11.90 -7.02
N PHE A 110 0.98 -11.60 -7.29
CA PHE A 110 1.65 -10.37 -6.87
C PHE A 110 1.97 -9.52 -8.09
N ILE A 111 1.71 -8.21 -8.00
CA ILE A 111 2.08 -7.25 -9.03
C ILE A 111 2.86 -6.13 -8.36
N GLU A 112 4.11 -5.96 -8.78
CA GLU A 112 4.91 -4.78 -8.47
C GLU A 112 4.79 -3.82 -9.65
N THR A 113 4.42 -2.57 -9.36
CA THR A 113 4.24 -1.49 -10.34
C THR A 113 4.98 -0.25 -9.89
#